data_AF-A0A7K1CZQ3-F1
#
_entry.id   AF-A0A7K1CZQ3-F1
#
_cell.length_a   1.000
_cell.length_b   1.000
_cell.length_c   1.000
_cell.angle_alpha   90.00
_cell.angle_beta   90.00
_cell.angle_gamma   90.00
#
_symmetry.space_group_name_H-M   'P 1'
#
loop_
_entity.id
_entity.type
_entity.pdbx_description
1 polymer ?
#
loop_
_entity_poly.entity_id
_entity_poly.type
_entity_poly.pdbx_seq_one_letter_code
_entity_poly.pdbx_strand_id
1 'polypeptide(L)'
;MSEPLVLAEAEGPVLVVTINRPEKKNAANAEVLCRLYDAWVRLDTDDSLRVAILTGKGDTFCAGMDLAEIGRLREGIVDNEWLQRFKDQPEVILGGWLKTYRPTKPVILA
;
A
#
# COMPACT_ATOMS: atom_id res chain seq x y z
N MET A 1 5.64 -1.06 19.23
CA MET A 1 5.47 -1.39 17.80
C MET A 1 5.51 -0.07 17.05
N SER A 2 6.27 0.02 15.97
CA SER A 2 6.27 1.22 15.11
C SER A 2 4.90 1.40 14.46
N GLU A 3 4.56 2.64 14.13
CA GLU A 3 3.33 2.95 13.41
C GLU A 3 3.32 2.28 12.02
N PRO A 4 2.17 1.80 11.51
CA PRO A 4 2.06 1.25 10.15
C PRO A 4 2.56 2.22 9.08
N LEU A 5 3.23 1.69 8.04
CA LEU A 5 3.67 2.50 6.90
C LEU A 5 2.53 2.88 5.93
N VAL A 6 1.34 2.33 6.13
CA VAL A 6 0.09 2.78 5.49
C VAL A 6 -1.01 2.77 6.54
N LEU A 7 -1.69 3.91 6.69
CA LEU A 7 -2.89 4.07 7.52
C LEU A 7 -4.12 3.91 6.61
N ALA A 8 -5.17 3.24 7.09
CA ALA A 8 -6.40 3.00 6.35
C ALA A 8 -7.62 3.23 7.25
N GLU A 9 -8.07 4.46 7.32
CA GLU A 9 -9.08 4.94 8.27
C GLU A 9 -10.41 5.19 7.57
N ALA A 10 -11.52 4.78 8.19
CA ALA A 10 -12.85 5.01 7.63
C ALA A 10 -13.45 6.29 8.21
N GLU A 11 -13.78 7.24 7.35
CA GLU A 11 -14.51 8.46 7.64
C GLU A 11 -15.90 8.37 7.01
N GLY A 12 -16.83 7.74 7.75
CA GLY A 12 -18.14 7.37 7.19
C GLY A 12 -17.95 6.42 5.98
N PRO A 13 -18.50 6.74 4.79
CA PRO A 13 -18.37 5.88 3.62
C PRO A 13 -17.04 6.03 2.86
N VAL A 14 -16.11 6.85 3.36
CA VAL A 14 -14.81 7.13 2.71
C VAL A 14 -13.69 6.38 3.42
N LEU A 15 -12.89 5.62 2.68
CA LEU A 15 -11.65 5.03 3.20
C LEU A 15 -10.47 5.96 2.87
N VAL A 16 -9.90 6.60 3.89
CA VAL A 16 -8.70 7.42 3.76
C VAL A 16 -7.47 6.52 3.92
N VAL A 17 -6.74 6.33 2.83
CA VAL A 17 -5.52 5.52 2.73
C VAL A 17 -4.32 6.45 2.63
N THR A 18 -3.50 6.48 3.67
CA THR A 18 -2.35 7.40 3.76
C THR A 18 -1.05 6.59 3.78
N ILE A 19 -0.16 6.80 2.81
CA ILE A 19 1.22 6.31 2.88
C ILE A 19 1.95 7.12 3.96
N ASN A 20 2.38 6.44 5.02
CA ASN A 20 2.92 7.01 6.26
C ASN A 20 4.41 6.74 6.37
N ARG A 21 5.18 7.22 5.37
CA ARG A 21 6.64 7.02 5.31
C ARG A 21 7.37 8.29 4.82
N PRO A 22 7.09 9.47 5.43
CA PRO A 22 7.57 10.76 4.93
C PRO A 22 9.12 10.86 4.88
N GLU A 23 9.82 10.18 5.79
CA GLU A 23 11.28 10.15 5.87
C GLU A 23 11.95 9.47 4.67
N LYS A 24 11.18 8.70 3.88
CA LYS A 24 11.59 8.10 2.61
C LYS A 24 10.76 8.62 1.44
N LYS A 25 10.19 9.83 1.57
CA LYS A 25 9.36 10.46 0.53
C LYS A 25 8.23 9.56 0.06
N ASN A 26 7.66 8.78 1.00
CA ASN A 26 6.61 7.80 0.76
C ASN A 26 6.97 6.77 -0.32
N ALA A 27 8.26 6.48 -0.53
CA ALA A 27 8.68 5.39 -1.42
C ALA A 27 8.10 4.05 -0.92
N ALA A 28 7.48 3.31 -1.81
CA ALA A 28 6.85 2.04 -1.48
C ALA A 28 7.93 0.97 -1.22
N ASN A 29 7.80 0.21 -0.14
CA ASN A 29 8.54 -1.04 0.11
C ASN A 29 7.53 -2.19 0.20
N ALA A 30 7.97 -3.38 0.64
CA ALA A 30 7.06 -4.52 0.74
C ALA A 30 5.86 -4.27 1.67
N GLU A 31 6.07 -3.63 2.82
CA GLU A 31 4.99 -3.30 3.75
C GLU A 31 3.96 -2.36 3.10
N VAL A 32 4.41 -1.29 2.45
CA VAL A 32 3.51 -0.34 1.79
C VAL A 32 2.63 -1.04 0.76
N LEU A 33 3.21 -1.86 -0.12
CA LEU A 33 2.43 -2.53 -1.17
C LEU A 33 1.47 -3.59 -0.61
N CYS A 34 1.88 -4.33 0.42
CA CYS A 34 1.00 -5.27 1.11
C CYS A 34 -0.21 -4.56 1.73
N ARG A 35 0.02 -3.46 2.44
CA ARG A 35 -1.06 -2.71 3.10
C ARG A 35 -1.95 -1.96 2.11
N LEU A 36 -1.40 -1.44 1.00
CA LEU A 36 -2.22 -0.86 -0.07
C LEU A 36 -3.15 -1.93 -0.65
N TYR A 37 -2.62 -3.12 -0.95
CA TYR A 37 -3.45 -4.24 -1.42
C TYR A 37 -4.58 -4.57 -0.44
N ASP A 38 -4.26 -4.66 0.86
CA ASP A 38 -5.28 -4.91 1.90
C ASP A 38 -6.34 -3.81 1.96
N ALA A 39 -5.95 -2.54 1.77
CA ALA A 39 -6.89 -1.42 1.71
C ALA A 39 -7.83 -1.52 0.50
N TRP A 40 -7.33 -1.97 -0.65
CA TRP A 40 -8.15 -2.18 -1.86
C TRP A 40 -9.13 -3.33 -1.69
N VAL A 41 -8.68 -4.45 -1.11
CA VAL A 41 -9.55 -5.58 -0.78
C VAL A 41 -10.62 -5.12 0.21
N ARG A 42 -10.24 -4.41 1.28
CA ARG A 42 -11.19 -3.87 2.25
C ARG A 42 -12.22 -2.96 1.59
N LEU A 43 -11.80 -2.04 0.73
CA LEU A 43 -12.69 -1.16 -0.01
C LEU A 43 -13.77 -1.97 -0.74
N ASP A 44 -13.39 -3.05 -1.42
CA ASP A 44 -14.34 -3.87 -2.17
C ASP A 44 -15.25 -4.71 -1.27
N THR A 45 -14.72 -5.30 -0.21
CA THR A 45 -15.46 -6.24 0.64
C THR A 45 -16.35 -5.58 1.69
N ASP A 46 -16.07 -4.33 2.08
CA ASP A 46 -16.83 -3.62 3.10
C ASP A 46 -17.93 -2.76 2.44
N ASP A 47 -19.17 -3.24 2.49
CA ASP A 47 -20.34 -2.57 1.90
C ASP A 47 -20.66 -1.19 2.50
N SER A 48 -20.10 -0.85 3.66
CA SER A 48 -20.23 0.49 4.24
C SER A 48 -19.38 1.54 3.50
N LEU A 49 -18.30 1.10 2.84
CA LEU A 49 -17.40 1.95 2.07
C LEU A 49 -17.90 2.15 0.64
N ARG A 50 -17.69 3.35 0.10
CA ARG A 50 -18.16 3.77 -1.23
C ARG A 50 -17.06 4.34 -2.12
N VAL A 51 -15.96 4.80 -1.54
CA VAL A 51 -14.82 5.41 -2.24
C VAL A 51 -13.58 5.34 -1.34
N ALA A 52 -12.40 5.25 -1.94
CA ALA A 52 -11.14 5.49 -1.22
C ALA A 52 -10.44 6.76 -1.71
N ILE A 53 -9.79 7.45 -0.78
CA ILE A 53 -8.81 8.50 -1.06
C ILE A 53 -7.43 7.91 -0.76
N LEU A 54 -6.53 7.96 -1.72
CA LEU A 54 -5.11 7.65 -1.53
C LEU A 54 -4.31 8.94 -1.45
N THR A 55 -3.52 9.10 -0.41
CA THR A 55 -2.61 10.25 -0.25
C THR A 55 -1.30 9.85 0.45
N GLY A 56 -0.36 10.79 0.53
CA GLY A 56 0.92 10.63 1.23
C GLY A 56 1.04 11.59 2.40
N LYS A 57 1.54 11.10 3.54
CA LYS A 57 1.85 11.96 4.69
C LYS A 57 3.04 12.87 4.36
N GLY A 58 2.95 14.14 4.77
CA GLY A 58 4.03 15.11 4.61
C GLY A 58 3.95 15.88 3.30
N ASP A 59 5.09 16.12 2.67
CA ASP A 59 5.23 17.03 1.52
C ASP A 59 5.22 16.33 0.15
N THR A 60 5.16 15.01 0.12
CA THR A 60 5.35 14.19 -1.07
C THR A 60 4.29 13.11 -1.12
N PHE A 61 3.59 12.95 -2.25
CA PHE A 61 2.65 11.85 -2.43
C PHE A 61 3.34 10.48 -2.32
N CYS A 62 4.22 10.16 -3.29
CA CYS A 62 5.00 8.93 -3.33
C CYS A 62 6.16 9.09 -4.33
N ALA A 63 7.38 8.76 -3.93
CA ALA A 63 8.56 8.79 -4.79
C ALA A 63 8.72 7.55 -5.71
N GLY A 64 7.75 6.63 -5.71
CA GLY A 64 7.78 5.39 -6.48
C GLY A 64 8.31 4.21 -5.66
N MET A 65 9.01 3.28 -6.31
CA MET A 65 9.56 2.07 -5.67
C MET A 65 10.81 2.41 -4.85
N ASP A 66 10.90 1.89 -3.63
CA ASP A 66 12.11 1.99 -2.81
C ASP A 66 13.25 1.19 -3.46
N LEU A 67 14.33 1.90 -3.82
CA LEU A 67 15.49 1.33 -4.49
C LEU A 67 16.24 0.32 -3.61
N ALA A 68 16.23 0.51 -2.28
CA ALA A 68 16.84 -0.46 -1.37
C ALA A 68 16.06 -1.78 -1.38
N GLU A 69 14.73 -1.71 -1.48
CA GLU A 69 13.87 -2.89 -1.58
C GLU A 69 14.10 -3.64 -2.90
N ILE A 70 14.30 -2.92 -4.02
CA ILE A 70 14.67 -3.53 -5.31
C ILE A 70 15.97 -4.34 -5.18
N GLY A 71 16.98 -3.80 -4.47
CA GLY A 71 18.23 -4.51 -4.21
C GLY A 71 18.02 -5.83 -3.48
N ARG A 72 17.26 -5.79 -2.37
CA ARG A 72 16.94 -6.97 -1.56
C ARG A 72 16.20 -8.05 -2.34
N LEU A 73 15.21 -7.64 -3.16
CA LEU A 73 14.45 -8.56 -4.01
C LEU A 73 15.33 -9.23 -5.06
N ARG A 74 16.28 -8.50 -5.68
CA ARG A 74 17.23 -9.07 -6.65
C ARG A 74 18.18 -10.08 -6.02
N GLU A 75 18.54 -9.87 -4.75
CA GLU A 75 19.40 -10.77 -3.98
C GLU A 75 18.63 -11.96 -3.36
N GLY A 76 17.30 -12.00 -3.51
CA GLY A 76 16.46 -13.06 -2.94
C GLY A 76 16.37 -13.01 -1.40
N ILE A 77 16.62 -11.84 -0.81
CA ILE A 77 16.55 -11.65 0.66
C ILE A 77 15.08 -11.66 1.10
N VAL A 78 14.76 -12.53 2.06
CA VAL A 78 13.43 -12.65 2.68
C VAL A 78 13.64 -12.75 4.19
N ASP A 79 13.66 -11.60 4.86
CA ASP A 79 14.06 -11.44 6.26
C ASP A 79 12.97 -10.75 7.12
N ASN A 80 11.80 -10.50 6.55
CA ASN A 80 10.66 -9.90 7.23
C ASN A 80 9.34 -10.44 6.65
N GLU A 81 8.25 -10.27 7.41
CA GLU A 81 6.94 -10.82 7.07
C GLU A 81 6.37 -10.27 5.76
N TRP A 82 6.71 -9.04 5.37
CA TRP A 82 6.21 -8.42 4.14
C TRP A 82 6.89 -8.97 2.89
N LEU A 83 8.21 -9.16 2.96
CA LEU A 83 8.95 -9.86 1.89
C LEU A 83 8.55 -11.33 1.83
N GLN A 84 8.25 -11.96 2.97
CA GLN A 84 7.71 -13.32 2.99
C GLN A 84 6.34 -13.36 2.30
N ARG A 85 5.47 -12.38 2.55
CA ARG A 85 4.20 -12.24 1.83
C ARG A 85 4.39 -12.04 0.32
N PHE A 86 5.38 -11.28 -0.12
CA PHE A 86 5.68 -11.18 -1.56
C PHE A 86 6.06 -12.52 -2.20
N LYS A 87 6.79 -13.37 -1.46
CA LYS A 87 7.14 -14.71 -1.90
C LYS A 87 5.90 -15.61 -1.99
N ASP A 88 5.02 -15.54 -0.99
CA ASP A 88 3.85 -16.41 -0.88
C ASP A 88 2.66 -15.93 -1.73
N GLN A 89 2.55 -14.62 -1.98
CA GLN A 89 1.48 -13.94 -2.71
C GLN A 89 2.06 -12.88 -3.68
N PRO A 90 2.70 -13.30 -4.79
CA PRO A 90 3.35 -12.37 -5.73
C PRO A 90 2.39 -11.35 -6.35
N GLU A 91 1.10 -11.67 -6.44
CA GLU A 91 0.04 -10.80 -6.94
C GLU A 91 -0.11 -9.51 -6.13
N VAL A 92 0.26 -9.52 -4.84
CA VAL A 92 0.20 -8.36 -3.95
C VAL A 92 1.09 -7.23 -4.44
N ILE A 93 2.23 -7.55 -5.07
CA ILE A 93 3.19 -6.55 -5.54
C ILE A 93 2.55 -5.63 -6.59
N LEU A 94 1.97 -6.23 -7.64
CA LEU A 94 1.33 -5.49 -8.73
C LEU A 94 -0.10 -5.07 -8.37
N GLY A 95 -0.76 -5.82 -7.47
CA GLY A 95 -2.08 -5.51 -6.96
C GLY A 95 -2.10 -4.27 -6.09
N GLY A 96 -1.11 -4.09 -5.20
CA GLY A 96 -0.95 -2.88 -4.39
C GLY A 96 -0.77 -1.62 -5.25
N TRP A 97 -0.13 -1.76 -6.41
CA TRP A 97 0.02 -0.70 -7.43
C TRP A 97 -1.19 -0.52 -8.36
N LEU A 98 -2.29 -1.27 -8.15
CA LEU A 98 -3.47 -1.26 -9.02
C LEU A 98 -3.17 -1.64 -10.48
N LYS A 99 -2.05 -2.36 -10.73
CA LYS A 99 -1.70 -2.85 -12.07
C LYS A 99 -2.47 -4.13 -12.43
N THR A 100 -2.72 -4.98 -11.43
CA THR A 100 -3.43 -6.26 -11.59
C THR A 100 -4.71 -6.34 -10.76
N TYR A 101 -4.81 -5.56 -9.68
CA TYR A 101 -6.03 -5.43 -8.88
C TYR A 101 -6.84 -4.23 -9.36
N ARG A 102 -8.15 -4.40 -9.56
CA ARG A 102 -9.07 -3.34 -10.00
C ARG A 102 -10.20 -3.20 -8.97
N PRO A 103 -10.13 -2.19 -8.09
CA PRO A 103 -11.20 -1.91 -7.15
C PRO A 103 -12.52 -1.71 -7.87
N THR A 104 -13.58 -2.30 -7.32
CA THR A 104 -14.96 -2.16 -7.80
C THR A 104 -15.56 -0.80 -7.46
N LYS A 105 -14.97 -0.11 -6.48
CA LYS A 105 -15.35 1.23 -6.02
C LYS A 105 -14.28 2.24 -6.40
N PRO A 106 -14.63 3.53 -6.62
CA PRO A 106 -13.66 4.53 -7.04
C PRO A 106 -12.49 4.73 -6.06
N VAL A 107 -11.30 4.97 -6.60
CA VAL A 107 -10.12 5.42 -5.87
C VAL A 107 -9.70 6.78 -6.40
N ILE A 108 -9.57 7.76 -5.52
CA ILE A 108 -9.17 9.13 -5.85
C ILE A 108 -7.77 9.37 -5.27
N LEU A 109 -6.86 9.96 -6.05
CA LEU A 109 -5.55 10.35 -5.57
C LEU A 109 -5.58 11.82 -5.16
N ALA A 110 -5.05 12.15 -3.98
CA ALA A 110 -5.00 13.48 -3.41
C ALA A 110 -3.57 13.89 -3.05
#